data_AF-A0A7J9Q5W0-F1
#
_entry.id   AF-A0A7J9Q5W0-F1
#
_cell.length_a   1.000
_cell.length_b   1.000
_cell.length_c   1.000
_cell.angle_alpha   90.00
_cell.angle_beta   90.00
_cell.angle_gamma   90.00
#
_symmetry.space_group_name_H-M   'P 1'
#
loop_
_entity.id
_entity.type
_entity.pdbx_description
1 polymer ?
#
loop_
_entity_poly.entity_id
_entity_poly.type
_entity_poly.pdbx_seq_one_letter_code
_entity_poly.pdbx_strand_id
1 'polypeptide(L)' 'MIEKLKHWNEWWIENNVYKNKLGIKREGFLSEIFKMIKVKEISVLSGVRRSGKSTLVFQLIDLLIKEVNPKN' A
#
# COMPACT_ATOMS: atom_id res chain seq x y z
N MET A 1 6.58 16.90 -14.56
CA MET A 1 7.13 15.86 -13.66
C MET A 1 6.17 15.55 -12.51
N ILE A 2 5.68 16.56 -11.78
CA ILE A 2 4.72 16.40 -10.67
C ILE A 2 3.41 15.72 -11.10
N GLU A 3 2.87 16.06 -12.27
CA GLU A 3 1.63 15.44 -12.78
C GLU A 3 1.76 13.92 -12.99
N LYS A 4 2.92 13.45 -13.46
CA LYS A 4 3.17 12.00 -13.60
C LYS A 4 3.21 11.29 -12.26
N LEU A 5 3.79 11.92 -11.24
CA LEU A 5 3.80 11.38 -9.88
C LEU A 5 2.38 11.28 -9.32
N LYS A 6 1.56 12.31 -9.51
CA LYS A 6 0.14 12.27 -9.12
C LYS A 6 -0.64 11.17 -9.85
N HIS A 7 -0.40 11.02 -11.15
CA HIS A 7 -1.04 9.98 -11.94
C HIS A 7 -0.66 8.56 -11.50
N TRP A 8 0.58 8.33 -11.06
CA TRP A 8 0.98 7.03 -10.52
C TRP A 8 0.50 6.76 -9.09
N ASN A 9 0.19 7.82 -8.34
CA ASN A 9 -0.23 7.76 -6.95
C ASN A 9 -1.64 8.36 -6.78
N GLU A 10 -2.60 7.83 -7.54
CA GLU A 10 -4.00 8.31 -7.60
C GLU A 10 -4.64 8.43 -6.20
N TRP A 11 -4.27 7.52 -5.30
CA TRP A 11 -4.76 7.50 -3.92
C TRP A 11 -4.41 8.74 -3.08
N TRP A 12 -3.39 9.52 -3.47
CA TRP A 12 -3.11 10.81 -2.83
C TRP A 12 -4.19 11.86 -3.07
N ILE A 13 -4.96 11.70 -4.15
CA ILE A 13 -6.02 12.62 -4.54
C ILE A 13 -7.37 12.04 -4.14
N GLU A 14 -7.58 10.76 -4.46
CA GLU A 14 -8.86 10.08 -4.26
C GLU A 14 -9.13 9.67 -2.80
N ASN A 15 -8.12 9.73 -1.92
CA ASN A 15 -8.17 9.23 -0.54
C ASN A 15 -8.71 7.80 -0.44
N ASN A 16 -8.45 6.98 -1.46
CA ASN A 16 -8.86 5.59 -1.52
C ASN A 16 -8.03 4.83 -2.57
N VAL A 17 -8.00 3.51 -2.46
CA VAL A 17 -7.47 2.63 -3.51
C VAL A 17 -8.64 1.96 -4.23
N TYR A 18 -8.64 2.00 -5.56
CA TYR A 18 -9.69 1.38 -6.37
C TYR A 18 -9.86 -0.12 -6.05
N LYS A 19 -11.11 -0.57 -5.90
CA LYS A 19 -11.45 -1.95 -5.50
C LYS A 19 -10.82 -3.03 -6.37
N ASN A 20 -10.61 -2.76 -7.66
CA ASN A 20 -9.96 -3.69 -8.59
C ASN A 20 -8.47 -3.92 -8.26
N LYS A 21 -7.79 -2.99 -7.57
CA LYS A 21 -6.40 -3.13 -7.12
C LYS A 21 -6.27 -3.89 -5.79
N LEU A 22 -7.34 -3.97 -5.01
CA LEU A 22 -7.33 -4.59 -3.67
C LEU A 22 -7.36 -6.13 -3.72
N GLY A 23 -8.04 -6.75 -4.68
CA GLY A 23 -8.11 -8.21 -4.77
C GLY A 23 -8.62 -8.89 -3.48
N ILE A 24 -8.13 -10.10 -3.18
CA ILE A 24 -8.49 -10.85 -1.96
C ILE A 24 -7.60 -10.40 -0.80
N LYS A 25 -8.22 -9.98 0.31
CA LYS A 25 -7.53 -9.53 1.52
C LYS A 25 -6.70 -10.67 2.12
N ARG A 26 -5.43 -10.38 2.42
CA ARG A 26 -4.47 -11.36 2.99
C ARG A 26 -4.06 -10.91 4.39
N GLU A 27 -4.94 -11.11 5.36
CA GLU A 27 -4.83 -10.46 6.67
C GLU A 27 -3.53 -10.76 7.43
N GLY A 28 -3.04 -12.02 7.39
CA GLY A 28 -1.77 -12.38 8.02
C GLY A 28 -0.58 -11.57 7.48
N PHE A 29 -0.38 -11.60 6.16
CA PHE A 29 0.69 -10.85 5.50
C PHE A 29 0.53 -9.34 5.67
N LEU A 30 -0.71 -8.83 5.59
CA LEU A 30 -0.98 -7.41 5.75
C LEU A 30 -0.63 -6.93 7.16
N SER A 31 -0.95 -7.71 8.20
CA SER A 31 -0.59 -7.42 9.59
C SER A 31 0.92 -7.39 9.80
N GLU A 32 1.66 -8.35 9.22
CA GLU A 32 3.12 -8.39 9.31
C GLU A 32 3.76 -7.17 8.64
N ILE A 33 3.36 -6.86 7.41
CA ILE A 33 3.91 -5.71 6.68
C ILE A 33 3.54 -4.39 7.37
N PHE A 34 2.35 -4.27 7.94
CA PHE A 34 1.94 -3.07 8.68
C PHE A 34 2.86 -2.79 9.89
N LYS A 35 3.33 -3.84 10.59
CA LYS A 35 4.31 -3.68 11.67
C LYS A 35 5.65 -3.12 11.16
N MET A 36 6.03 -3.46 9.93
CA MET A 36 7.28 -2.99 9.31
C MET A 36 7.27 -1.50 8.97
N ILE A 37 6.10 -0.84 8.89
CA ILE A 37 6.02 0.61 8.62
C ILE A 37 6.74 1.45 9.68
N LYS A 38 6.88 0.92 10.90
CA LYS A 38 7.60 1.59 11.99
C LYS A 38 9.12 1.62 11.77
N VAL A 39 9.63 0.79 10.87
CA VAL A 39 11.04 0.75 10.47
C VAL A 39 11.30 1.97 9.59
N LYS A 40 12.34 2.77 9.89
CA LYS A 40 12.64 4.02 9.18
C LYS A 40 13.43 3.78 7.90
N GLU A 41 13.85 2.55 7.68
CA GLU A 41 14.61 2.06 6.55
C GLU A 41 13.71 1.57 5.41
N ILE A 42 14.26 1.54 4.20
CA ILE A 42 13.58 1.00 3.02
C ILE A 42 13.32 -0.49 3.24
N SER A 43 12.04 -0.88 3.21
CA SER A 43 11.61 -2.27 3.29
C SER A 43 11.36 -2.87 1.90
N VAL A 44 11.76 -4.11 1.67
CA VAL A 44 11.60 -4.81 0.39
C VAL A 44 10.67 -6.01 0.54
N LEU A 45 9.59 -6.02 -0.25
CA LEU A 45 8.71 -7.19 -0.38
C LEU A 45 9.16 -8.06 -1.56
N SER A 46 9.80 -9.19 -1.29
CA SER A 46 10.33 -10.12 -2.30
C SER A 46 9.48 -11.39 -2.47
N GLY A 47 9.68 -12.12 -3.58
CA GLY A 47 9.03 -13.41 -3.86
C GLY A 47 8.70 -13.63 -5.33
N VAL A 48 8.15 -14.80 -5.67
CA VAL A 48 7.90 -15.21 -7.08
C VAL A 48 6.96 -14.28 -7.85
N ARG A 49 7.12 -14.20 -9.17
CA ARG A 49 6.25 -13.37 -10.04
C ARG A 49 4.77 -13.79 -9.87
N ARG A 50 3.87 -12.80 -9.87
CA ARG A 50 2.41 -12.98 -9.67
C ARG A 50 1.98 -13.56 -8.32
N SER A 51 2.83 -13.54 -7.29
CA SER A 51 2.43 -13.94 -5.92
C SER A 51 1.51 -12.95 -5.19
N GLY A 52 1.15 -11.82 -5.80
CA GLY A 52 0.26 -10.81 -5.21
C GLY A 52 0.97 -9.71 -4.40
N LYS A 53 2.29 -9.54 -4.55
CA LYS A 53 3.06 -8.50 -3.84
C LYS A 53 2.54 -7.09 -4.10
N SER A 54 2.30 -6.72 -5.36
CA SER A 54 1.74 -5.40 -5.69
C SER A 54 0.34 -5.21 -5.09
N THR A 55 -0.48 -6.27 -5.08
CA THR A 55 -1.80 -6.26 -4.41
C THR A 55 -1.66 -6.03 -2.91
N LEU A 56 -0.70 -6.66 -2.23
CA LEU A 56 -0.40 -6.41 -0.82
C LEU A 56 0.01 -4.96 -0.57
N VAL A 57 0.82 -4.36 -1.44
CA VAL A 57 1.18 -2.93 -1.33
C VAL A 57 -0.05 -2.05 -1.46
N PHE A 58 -0.96 -2.34 -2.40
CA PHE A 58 -2.23 -1.60 -2.54
C PHE A 58 -3.13 -1.75 -1.32
N GLN A 59 -3.24 -2.96 -0.75
CA GLN A 59 -3.96 -3.19 0.50
C GLN A 59 -3.35 -2.42 1.69
N LEU A 60 -2.02 -2.32 1.74
CA LEU A 60 -1.32 -1.56 2.76
C LEU A 60 -1.58 -0.06 2.65
N ILE A 61 -1.53 0.48 1.43
CA ILE A 61 -1.86 1.89 1.17
C ILE A 61 -3.30 2.20 1.60
N ASP A 62 -4.25 1.33 1.23
CA ASP A 62 -5.65 1.47 1.61
C ASP A 62 -5.85 1.46 3.14
N LEU A 63 -5.13 0.58 3.85
CA LEU A 63 -5.13 0.54 5.32
C LEU A 63 -4.53 1.83 5.92
N LEU A 64 -3.41 2.30 5.38
CA LEU A 64 -2.74 3.51 5.86
C LEU A 64 -3.62 4.76 5.73
N ILE A 65 -4.31 4.90 4.61
CA ILE A 65 -5.23 6.02 4.38
C ILE A 65 -6.37 6.03 5.40
N LYS A 66 -6.82 4.86 5.86
CA LYS A 66 -7.94 4.71 6.81
C LYS A 66 -7.51 4.86 8.26
N GLU A 67 -6.35 4.36 8.62
CA GLU A 67 -5.93 4.21 10.03
C GLU A 67 -4.91 5.25 10.50
N VAL A 68 -4.19 5.91 9.59
CA VAL A 68 -3.09 6.83 9.96
C VAL A 68 -3.47 8.28 9.68
N ASN A 69 -3.35 9.12 10.71
CA ASN A 69 -3.49 10.57 10.56
C ASN A 69 -2.31 11.13 9.76
N PRO A 70 -2.53 11.84 8.65
CA PRO A 70 -1.46 12.39 7.81
C PRO A 70 -0.61 13.47 8.50
N LYS A 71 -1.01 13.95 9.69
CA LYS A 71 -0.27 14.93 10.50
C LYS A 71 0.69 14.31 11.53
N ASN A 72 0.81 12.99 11.57
CA ASN A 72 1.78 12.28 12.42
C ASN A 72 3.21 12.38 11.88
#